data_AF-A0A7D9L8K7-F1
#
_entry.id   AF-A0A7D9L8K7-F1
#
_cell.length_a   1.000
_cell.length_b   1.000
_cell.length_c   1.000
_cell.angle_alpha   90.00
_cell.angle_beta   90.00
_cell.angle_gamma   90.00
#
_symmetry.space_group_name_H-M   'P 1'
#
loop_
_entity.id
_entity.type
_entity.pdbx_description
1 polymer ?
#
loop_
_entity_poly.entity_id
_entity_poly.type
_entity_poly.pdbx_seq_one_letter_code
_entity_poly.pdbx_strand_id
1 'polypeptide(L)'
;MSGEQCLRKWNKLVQKYNEVEDNNKRTGRANKDWKYMDSIAECMGDSPNVNPAYTFDTLSSSPSPSACSLETTNDDNEDVTSDDDQNKDVKKPVTRKQKRKSNLSASEMLSFLKDYSEKREKAEEKKVELLREMPEEKPQFFSQFLEVMKKKQLTMRELLLMFVRALC
;
A
#
# COMPACT_ATOMS: atom_id res chain seq x y z
N MET A 1 -13.71 17.28 4.62
CA MET A 1 -12.89 16.05 4.56
C MET A 1 -11.62 16.42 3.81
N SER A 2 -10.46 16.31 4.44
CA SER A 2 -9.17 16.53 3.77
C SER A 2 -8.80 15.29 2.93
N GLY A 3 -8.03 15.46 1.85
CA GLY A 3 -7.61 14.35 0.99
C GLY A 3 -6.84 13.25 1.74
N GLU A 4 -6.04 13.63 2.74
CA GLU A 4 -5.34 12.67 3.61
C GLU A 4 -6.32 11.83 4.44
N GLN A 5 -7.41 12.44 4.90
CA GLN A 5 -8.46 11.72 5.65
C GLN A 5 -9.19 10.72 4.74
N CYS A 6 -9.39 11.06 3.46
CA CYS A 6 -9.96 10.14 2.47
C CYS A 6 -9.02 8.95 2.23
N LEU A 7 -7.72 9.18 2.03
CA LEU A 7 -6.75 8.11 1.81
C LEU A 7 -6.61 7.17 3.02
N ARG A 8 -6.58 7.73 4.24
CA ARG A 8 -6.56 6.93 5.46
C ARG A 8 -7.80 6.04 5.60
N LYS A 9 -8.98 6.53 5.21
CA LYS A 9 -10.22 5.74 5.20
C LYS A 9 -10.18 4.66 4.13
N TRP A 10 -9.72 4.99 2.94
CA TRP A 10 -9.54 4.03 1.84
C TRP A 10 -8.64 2.87 2.23
N ASN A 11 -7.45 3.16 2.77
CA ASN A 11 -6.50 2.12 3.19
C ASN A 11 -7.10 1.18 4.25
N LYS A 12 -7.94 1.70 5.17
CA LYS A 12 -8.64 0.86 6.15
C LYS A 12 -9.67 -0.06 5.51
N LEU A 13 -10.38 0.41 4.49
CA LEU A 13 -11.33 -0.41 3.74
C LEU A 13 -10.62 -1.53 2.98
N VAL A 14 -9.54 -1.21 2.28
CA VAL A 14 -8.71 -2.19 1.56
C VAL A 14 -8.09 -3.21 2.51
N GLN A 15 -7.57 -2.76 3.66
CA GLN A 15 -7.03 -3.67 4.67
C GLN A 15 -8.09 -4.67 5.15
N LYS A 16 -9.30 -4.18 5.48
CA LYS A 16 -10.41 -5.04 5.90
C LYS A 16 -10.86 -6.00 4.80
N TYR A 17 -10.79 -5.56 3.55
CA TYR A 17 -11.08 -6.40 2.40
C TYR A 17 -10.10 -7.58 2.32
N ASN A 18 -8.80 -7.29 2.32
CA ASN A 18 -7.75 -8.31 2.29
C ASN A 18 -7.82 -9.29 3.47
N GLU A 19 -8.08 -8.79 4.69
CA GLU A 19 -8.24 -9.64 5.89
C GLU A 19 -9.36 -10.68 5.73
N VAL A 20 -10.46 -10.30 5.11
CA VAL A 20 -11.61 -11.19 4.87
C VAL A 20 -11.31 -12.15 3.72
N GLU A 21 -10.71 -11.65 2.64
CA GLU A 21 -10.31 -12.46 1.49
C GLU A 21 -9.29 -13.55 1.90
N ASP A 22 -8.28 -13.19 2.69
CA ASP A 22 -7.27 -14.12 3.20
C ASP A 22 -7.86 -15.16 4.16
N ASN A 23 -8.86 -14.77 4.97
CA ASN A 23 -9.56 -15.72 5.84
C ASN A 23 -10.32 -16.76 5.03
N ASN A 24 -11.00 -16.33 3.95
CA ASN A 24 -11.79 -17.22 3.10
C ASN A 24 -10.91 -18.11 2.19
N LYS A 25 -9.68 -17.69 1.88
CA LYS A 25 -8.69 -18.50 1.16
C LYS A 25 -8.07 -19.61 2.03
N ARG A 26 -8.23 -19.57 3.36
CA ARG A 26 -7.59 -20.53 4.28
C ARG A 26 -8.55 -21.65 4.67
N THR A 27 -8.22 -22.88 4.29
CA THR A 27 -9.01 -24.08 4.64
C THR A 27 -9.10 -24.27 6.16
N GLY A 28 -10.28 -24.71 6.64
CA GLY A 28 -10.53 -25.00 8.05
C GLY A 28 -11.00 -23.81 8.90
N ARG A 29 -11.21 -22.64 8.29
CA ARG A 29 -11.85 -21.48 8.93
C ARG A 29 -13.25 -21.25 8.38
N ALA A 30 -14.13 -20.70 9.21
CA ALA A 30 -15.45 -20.28 8.75
C ALA A 30 -15.31 -19.11 7.77
N ASN A 31 -16.08 -19.17 6.68
CA ASN A 31 -16.17 -18.07 5.73
C ASN A 31 -16.70 -16.83 6.43
N LYS A 32 -16.11 -15.69 6.09
CA LYS A 32 -16.48 -14.39 6.60
C LYS A 32 -16.93 -13.52 5.46
N ASP A 33 -18.06 -12.86 5.68
CA ASP A 33 -18.68 -12.00 4.69
C ASP A 33 -18.67 -10.57 5.24
N TRP A 34 -18.45 -9.59 4.37
CA TRP A 34 -18.49 -8.18 4.76
C TRP A 34 -19.29 -7.36 3.75
N LYS A 35 -20.16 -6.48 4.26
CA LYS A 35 -21.13 -5.70 3.46
C LYS A 35 -20.55 -4.80 2.36
N TYR A 36 -19.24 -4.55 2.37
CA TYR A 36 -18.56 -3.72 1.36
C TYR A 36 -17.61 -4.53 0.48
N MET A 37 -17.70 -5.87 0.51
CA MET A 37 -16.88 -6.76 -0.35
C MET A 37 -17.04 -6.39 -1.82
N ASP A 38 -18.28 -6.45 -2.33
CA ASP A 38 -18.56 -6.24 -3.75
C ASP A 38 -18.18 -4.82 -4.19
N SER A 39 -18.50 -3.80 -3.38
CA SER A 39 -18.19 -2.40 -3.70
C SER A 39 -16.70 -2.11 -3.76
N ILE A 40 -15.90 -2.71 -2.85
CA ILE A 40 -14.44 -2.56 -2.87
C ILE A 40 -13.83 -3.36 -4.02
N ALA A 41 -14.31 -4.58 -4.27
CA ALA A 41 -13.86 -5.39 -5.40
C ALA A 41 -14.11 -4.67 -6.74
N GLU A 42 -15.28 -4.08 -6.93
CA GLU A 42 -15.62 -3.27 -8.11
C GLU A 42 -14.68 -2.07 -8.27
N CYS A 43 -14.34 -1.39 -7.17
CA CYS A 43 -13.42 -0.25 -7.19
C CYS A 43 -11.96 -0.65 -7.45
N MET A 44 -11.54 -1.83 -7.01
CA MET A 44 -10.18 -2.37 -7.22
C MET A 44 -10.02 -2.99 -8.62
N GLY A 45 -11.12 -3.40 -9.25
CA GLY A 45 -11.15 -4.08 -10.54
C GLY A 45 -10.43 -5.43 -10.53
N ASP A 46 -10.36 -6.07 -11.70
CA ASP A 46 -9.49 -7.22 -11.91
C ASP A 46 -8.03 -6.77 -11.96
N SER A 47 -7.45 -6.58 -10.77
CA SER A 47 -6.01 -6.55 -10.63
C SER A 47 -5.50 -7.97 -10.92
N PRO A 48 -4.65 -8.21 -11.94
CA PRO A 48 -4.06 -9.51 -12.18
C PRO A 48 -3.04 -9.78 -11.06
N ASN A 49 -3.56 -10.16 -9.89
CA ASN A 49 -2.78 -10.54 -8.73
C ASN A 49 -2.25 -11.94 -9.02
N VAL A 50 -1.14 -12.00 -9.76
CA VAL A 50 -0.50 -13.26 -10.14
C VAL A 50 0.01 -13.90 -8.86
N ASN A 51 -0.70 -14.91 -8.38
CA ASN A 51 -0.25 -15.77 -7.31
C ASN A 51 0.46 -16.97 -7.97
N PRO A 52 1.81 -16.93 -8.15
CA PRO A 52 2.50 -18.01 -8.84
C PRO A 52 2.28 -19.32 -8.08
N ALA A 53 1.70 -20.31 -8.75
CA ALA A 53 1.45 -21.63 -8.17
C ALA A 53 2.74 -22.32 -7.67
N TYR A 54 3.88 -21.89 -8.20
CA TYR A 54 5.18 -22.41 -7.85
C TYR A 54 6.23 -21.29 -7.92
N THR A 55 6.97 -21.12 -6.84
CA THR A 55 8.17 -20.27 -6.79
C THR A 55 9.37 -21.19 -6.61
N PHE A 56 10.28 -21.24 -7.58
CA PHE A 56 11.52 -22.00 -7.45
C PHE A 56 12.61 -21.13 -6.83
N ASP A 57 13.14 -21.55 -5.69
CA ASP A 57 14.34 -20.96 -5.12
C ASP A 57 15.57 -21.55 -5.83
N THR A 58 16.33 -20.73 -6.55
CA THR A 58 17.57 -21.14 -7.24
C THR A 58 18.74 -21.45 -6.30
N LEU A 59 18.52 -21.54 -4.99
CA LEU A 59 19.52 -21.87 -3.98
C LEU A 59 19.64 -23.36 -3.66
N SER A 60 18.97 -24.24 -4.40
CA SER A 60 19.20 -25.68 -4.33
C SER A 60 20.07 -26.13 -5.48
N SER A 61 21.38 -26.26 -5.23
CA SER A 61 22.28 -27.05 -6.07
C SER A 61 21.68 -28.44 -6.33
N SER A 62 21.75 -28.89 -7.58
CA SER A 62 21.58 -30.28 -7.99
C SER A 62 22.98 -30.79 -8.40
N PRO A 63 23.32 -32.11 -8.36
CA PRO A 63 22.36 -33.18 -8.59
C PRO A 63 22.54 -34.54 -7.88
N SER A 64 21.45 -35.32 -7.99
CA SER A 64 21.35 -36.79 -8.19
C SER A 64 20.91 -37.67 -6.98
N PRO A 65 20.40 -38.90 -7.21
CA PRO A 65 19.08 -39.35 -6.74
C PRO A 65 19.18 -40.53 -5.76
N SER A 66 18.17 -40.78 -4.94
CA SER A 66 17.79 -42.14 -4.50
C SER A 66 16.51 -42.13 -3.65
N ALA A 67 15.80 -43.24 -3.79
CA ALA A 67 14.45 -43.53 -3.34
C ALA A 67 14.26 -43.59 -1.82
N CYS A 68 12.97 -43.49 -1.45
CA CYS A 68 12.27 -44.14 -0.34
C CYS A 68 12.90 -44.15 1.07
N SER A 69 12.21 -43.52 2.03
CA SER A 69 11.35 -44.30 2.94
C SER A 69 10.48 -43.40 3.80
N LEU A 70 9.21 -43.79 3.82
CA LEU A 70 8.20 -43.54 4.84
C LEU A 70 8.78 -43.93 6.21
N GLU A 71 8.57 -43.14 7.26
CA GLU A 71 8.29 -43.70 8.59
C GLU A 71 7.40 -42.72 9.36
N THR A 72 6.26 -43.28 9.75
CA THR A 72 5.22 -42.72 10.60
C THR A 72 5.59 -43.05 12.04
N THR A 73 5.60 -42.07 12.94
CA THR A 73 5.37 -42.35 14.37
C THR A 73 4.44 -41.28 14.92
N ASN A 74 3.18 -41.68 15.09
CA ASN A 74 2.29 -41.08 16.07
C ASN A 74 2.93 -41.23 17.45
N ASP A 75 2.93 -40.17 18.26
CA ASP A 75 2.76 -40.35 19.69
C ASP A 75 1.93 -39.21 20.26
N ASP A 76 1.03 -39.62 21.11
CA ASP A 76 -0.17 -38.96 21.57
C ASP A 76 0.05 -38.50 23.02
N ASN A 77 -0.83 -37.62 23.48
CA ASN A 77 -1.04 -37.23 24.88
C ASN A 77 -0.12 -36.19 25.54
N GLU A 78 -0.75 -35.01 25.66
CA GLU A 78 -0.89 -34.13 26.83
C GLU A 78 -0.10 -34.46 28.11
N ASP A 79 0.63 -33.46 28.61
CA ASP A 79 1.18 -33.47 29.97
C ASP A 79 0.97 -32.11 30.68
N VAL A 80 0.02 -32.16 31.62
CA VAL A 80 -0.01 -31.71 33.04
C VAL A 80 0.30 -30.28 33.49
N THR A 81 -0.42 -29.91 34.56
CA THR A 81 0.22 -29.29 35.73
C THR A 81 -0.38 -29.85 37.03
N SER A 82 0.45 -30.42 37.92
CA SER A 82 0.67 -29.86 39.26
C SER A 82 1.76 -30.61 40.04
N ASP A 83 2.59 -29.79 40.71
CA ASP A 83 3.37 -30.00 41.96
C ASP A 83 4.50 -31.04 41.95
N ASP A 84 5.78 -30.67 42.08
CA ASP A 84 6.56 -30.10 43.20
C ASP A 84 7.49 -31.19 43.77
N ASP A 85 8.81 -31.06 43.59
CA ASP A 85 9.86 -31.26 44.63
C ASP A 85 11.30 -31.36 44.06
N GLN A 86 12.20 -30.69 44.78
CA GLN A 86 13.63 -30.91 45.06
C GLN A 86 14.69 -31.25 43.97
N ASN A 87 15.69 -30.36 43.92
CA ASN A 87 17.14 -30.58 43.77
C ASN A 87 17.68 -31.59 42.73
N LYS A 88 18.38 -31.08 41.70
CA LYS A 88 19.74 -31.51 41.29
C LYS A 88 20.32 -30.64 40.17
N ASP A 89 21.55 -30.18 40.39
CA ASP A 89 22.45 -29.58 39.41
C ASP A 89 22.58 -30.44 38.14
N VAL A 90 22.10 -29.95 36.99
CA VAL A 90 22.57 -30.36 35.66
C VAL A 90 22.59 -29.14 34.74
N LYS A 91 23.79 -28.61 34.48
CA LYS A 91 24.04 -27.58 33.48
C LYS A 91 23.65 -28.09 32.09
N LYS A 92 22.51 -27.64 31.55
CA LYS A 92 22.18 -27.81 30.12
C LYS A 92 22.92 -26.77 29.28
N PRO A 93 23.60 -27.13 28.18
CA PRO A 93 24.27 -26.16 27.32
C PRO A 93 23.23 -25.34 26.55
N VAL A 94 23.23 -24.02 26.78
CA VAL A 94 22.43 -23.08 25.99
C VAL A 94 22.95 -23.09 24.56
N THR A 95 22.21 -23.72 23.64
CA THR A 95 22.46 -23.60 22.19
C THR A 95 22.26 -22.15 21.79
N ARG A 96 23.36 -21.43 21.53
CA ARG A 96 23.32 -20.06 21.02
C ARG A 96 22.69 -20.09 19.62
N LYS A 97 21.46 -19.58 19.49
CA LYS A 97 20.84 -19.29 18.19
C LYS A 97 21.74 -18.30 17.45
N GLN A 98 22.52 -18.80 16.49
CA GLN A 98 23.34 -17.95 15.64
C GLN A 98 22.41 -17.04 14.84
N LYS A 99 22.56 -15.72 15.01
CA LYS A 99 21.85 -14.74 14.18
C LYS A 99 22.26 -14.96 12.74
N ARG A 100 21.28 -15.24 11.88
CA ARG A 100 21.43 -15.27 10.43
C ARG A 100 22.09 -13.96 9.99
N LYS A 101 23.28 -14.03 9.40
CA LYS A 101 23.89 -12.90 8.70
C LYS A 101 23.17 -12.78 7.36
N SER A 102 22.48 -11.66 7.17
CA SER A 102 21.92 -11.30 5.87
C SER A 102 23.11 -11.09 4.92
N ASN A 103 23.15 -11.83 3.82
CA ASN A 103 24.28 -11.86 2.89
C ASN A 103 24.30 -10.69 1.90
N LEU A 104 23.51 -9.63 2.12
CA LEU A 104 23.64 -8.42 1.30
C LEU A 104 24.86 -7.66 1.79
N SER A 105 25.82 -7.47 0.88
CA SER A 105 26.99 -6.63 1.15
C SER A 105 26.51 -5.21 1.44
N ALA A 106 27.18 -4.50 2.36
CA ALA A 106 26.85 -3.11 2.66
C ALA A 106 26.83 -2.23 1.40
N SER A 107 27.67 -2.55 0.42
CA SER A 107 27.70 -1.90 -0.90
C SER A 107 26.40 -2.07 -1.69
N GLU A 108 25.76 -3.24 -1.61
CA GLU A 108 24.55 -3.59 -2.35
C GLU A 108 23.32 -2.89 -1.77
N MET A 109 23.29 -2.73 -0.44
CA MET A 109 22.31 -1.90 0.25
C MET A 109 22.44 -0.43 -0.13
N LEU A 110 23.67 0.08 -0.26
CA LEU A 110 23.93 1.47 -0.65
C LEU A 110 23.52 1.74 -2.10
N SER A 111 23.78 0.82 -3.04
CA SER A 111 23.29 0.95 -4.42
C SER A 111 21.77 0.95 -4.48
N PHE A 112 21.10 0.07 -3.72
CA PHE A 112 19.65 0.04 -3.65
C PHE A 112 19.04 1.37 -3.15
N LEU A 113 19.61 1.97 -2.10
CA LEU A 113 19.16 3.27 -1.60
C LEU A 113 19.34 4.38 -2.65
N LYS A 114 20.46 4.37 -3.37
CA LYS A 114 20.75 5.34 -4.43
C LYS A 114 19.75 5.20 -5.58
N ASP A 115 19.55 3.97 -6.08
CA ASP A 115 18.60 3.68 -7.15
C ASP A 115 17.16 4.05 -6.76
N TYR A 116 16.78 3.82 -5.50
CA TYR A 116 15.46 4.20 -4.99
C TYR A 116 15.27 5.72 -4.98
N SER A 117 16.29 6.48 -4.58
CA SER A 117 16.25 7.94 -4.60
C SER A 117 16.16 8.51 -6.02
N GLU A 118 16.95 7.97 -6.96
CA GLU A 118 16.96 8.38 -8.36
C GLU A 118 15.63 8.05 -9.05
N LYS A 119 15.05 6.88 -8.75
CA LYS A 119 13.75 6.47 -9.30
C LYS A 119 12.61 7.36 -8.80
N ARG A 120 12.70 7.86 -7.57
CA ARG A 120 11.75 8.84 -7.01
C ARG A 120 11.89 10.19 -7.71
N GLU A 121 13.11 10.67 -7.89
CA GLU A 121 13.41 11.93 -8.57
C GLU A 121 12.90 11.92 -10.01
N LYS A 122 13.14 10.84 -10.78
CA LYS A 122 12.61 10.69 -12.14
C LYS A 122 11.08 10.64 -12.21
N ALA A 123 10.42 10.11 -11.17
CA ALA A 123 8.96 10.10 -11.11
C ALA A 123 8.41 11.50 -10.81
N GLU A 124 9.09 12.26 -9.94
CA GLU A 124 8.77 13.66 -9.65
C GLU A 124 9.01 14.56 -10.88
N GLU A 125 10.11 14.36 -11.59
CA GLU A 125 10.45 15.11 -12.81
C GLU A 125 9.43 14.88 -13.92
N LYS A 126 9.04 13.64 -14.20
CA LYS A 126 7.96 13.34 -15.17
C LYS A 126 6.63 13.97 -14.78
N LYS A 127 6.33 14.05 -13.48
CA LYS A 127 5.12 14.70 -12.99
C LYS A 127 5.19 16.22 -13.20
N VAL A 128 6.36 16.83 -13.01
CA VAL A 128 6.58 18.27 -13.25
C VAL A 128 6.55 18.58 -14.74
N GLU A 129 7.16 17.75 -15.58
CA GLU A 129 7.12 17.87 -17.05
C GLU A 129 5.68 17.84 -17.56
N LEU A 130 4.87 16.88 -17.11
CA LEU A 130 3.46 16.76 -17.49
C LEU A 130 2.63 17.98 -17.02
N LEU A 131 2.93 18.53 -15.84
CA LEU A 131 2.30 19.75 -15.35
C LEU A 131 2.72 20.99 -16.14
N ARG A 132 3.93 21.00 -16.70
CA ARG A 132 4.45 22.08 -17.56
C ARG A 132 3.89 22.00 -18.98
N GLU A 133 3.67 20.79 -19.50
CA GLU A 133 3.12 20.56 -20.84
C GLU A 133 1.61 20.80 -20.93
N MET A 134 0.87 20.88 -19.81
CA MET A 134 -0.56 21.18 -19.85
C MET A 134 -0.76 22.66 -20.21
N PRO A 135 -1.30 23.01 -21.40
CA PRO A 135 -1.49 24.40 -21.75
C PRO A 135 -2.56 25.04 -20.88
N GLU A 136 -2.33 26.32 -20.64
CA GLU A 136 -3.09 27.30 -19.86
C GLU A 136 -4.49 27.61 -20.43
N GLU A 137 -5.30 26.60 -20.75
CA GLU A 137 -6.70 26.81 -21.17
C GLU A 137 -7.54 27.41 -20.02
N LYS A 138 -7.15 27.13 -18.77
CA LYS A 138 -7.81 27.64 -17.56
C LYS A 138 -7.68 29.17 -17.40
N PRO A 139 -6.49 29.80 -17.43
CA PRO A 139 -6.38 31.25 -17.26
C PRO A 139 -7.05 32.05 -18.38
N GLN A 140 -7.17 31.52 -19.61
CA GLN A 140 -7.91 32.20 -20.69
C GLN A 140 -9.42 32.23 -20.42
N PHE A 141 -9.98 31.15 -19.89
CA PHE A 141 -11.38 31.13 -19.45
C PHE A 141 -11.63 32.11 -18.30
N PHE A 142 -10.74 32.13 -17.30
CA PHE A 142 -10.86 33.06 -16.17
C PHE A 142 -10.60 34.51 -16.57
N SER A 143 -9.72 34.79 -17.53
CA SER A 143 -9.46 36.16 -18.01
C SER A 143 -10.68 36.75 -18.73
N GLN A 144 -11.30 35.98 -19.63
CA GLN A 144 -12.55 36.40 -20.31
C GLN A 144 -13.68 36.61 -19.30
N PHE A 145 -13.82 35.73 -18.31
CA PHE A 145 -14.81 35.89 -17.25
C PHE A 145 -14.59 37.16 -16.40
N LEU A 146 -13.34 37.45 -16.01
CA LEU A 146 -12.98 38.66 -15.27
C LEU A 146 -13.24 39.93 -16.08
N GLU A 147 -13.02 39.89 -17.40
CA GLU A 147 -13.27 41.01 -18.30
C GLU A 147 -14.76 41.37 -18.38
N VAL A 148 -15.64 40.36 -18.49
CA VAL A 148 -17.10 40.57 -18.46
C VAL A 148 -17.54 41.19 -17.14
N MET A 149 -16.99 40.75 -16.00
CA MET A 149 -17.33 41.32 -14.70
C MET A 149 -16.89 42.78 -14.56
N LYS A 150 -15.70 43.13 -15.06
CA LYS A 150 -15.23 44.52 -15.09
C LYS A 150 -16.13 45.42 -15.96
N LYS A 151 -16.52 44.95 -17.14
CA LYS A 151 -17.41 45.68 -18.05
C LYS A 151 -18.76 45.98 -17.41
N LYS A 152 -19.38 44.99 -16.75
CA LYS A 152 -20.67 45.18 -16.05
C LYS A 152 -20.58 46.19 -14.90
N GLN A 153 -19.47 46.18 -14.17
CA GLN A 153 -19.26 47.14 -13.07
C GLN A 153 -19.08 48.56 -13.58
N LEU A 154 -18.36 48.74 -14.70
CA LEU A 154 -18.21 50.03 -15.36
C LEU A 154 -19.57 50.58 -15.85
N THR A 155 -20.36 49.74 -16.54
CA THR A 155 -21.69 50.15 -17.03
C THR A 155 -22.65 50.51 -15.90
N MET A 156 -22.61 49.79 -14.77
CA MET A 156 -23.41 50.11 -13.59
C MET A 156 -23.01 51.47 -13.00
N ARG A 157 -21.71 51.76 -12.93
CA ARG A 157 -21.20 53.05 -12.44
C ARG A 157 -21.58 54.21 -13.37
N GLU A 158 -21.50 54.01 -14.68
CA GLU A 158 -21.91 55.03 -15.66
C GLU A 158 -23.41 55.32 -15.59
N LEU A 159 -24.25 54.30 -15.51
CA LEU A 159 -25.70 54.46 -15.34
C LEU A 159 -26.03 55.18 -14.02
N LEU A 160 -25.35 54.83 -12.92
CA LEU A 160 -25.53 55.51 -11.64
C LEU A 160 -25.11 56.99 -11.72
N LEU A 161 -24.00 57.29 -12.38
CA LEU A 161 -23.51 58.66 -12.56
C LEU A 161 -24.45 59.48 -13.46
N MET A 162 -25.02 58.87 -14.51
CA MET A 162 -26.03 59.51 -15.35
C MET A 162 -27.30 59.81 -14.56
N PHE A 163 -27.76 58.88 -13.73
CA PHE A 163 -28.94 59.07 -12.89
C PHE A 163 -28.74 60.20 -11.86
N VAL A 164 -27.58 60.25 -11.20
CA VAL A 164 -27.23 61.34 -10.27
C VAL A 164 -27.16 62.69 -11.00
N ARG A 165 -26.60 62.74 -12.21
CA ARG A 165 -26.56 63.97 -13.03
C ARG A 165 -27.91 64.43 -13.54
N ALA A 166 -28.88 63.53 -13.68
CA ALA A 166 -30.24 63.88 -14.10
C ALA A 166 -31.11 64.40 -12.94
N LEU A 167 -30.69 64.15 -11.70
CA LEU A 167 -31.39 64.54 -10.47
C LEU A 167 -30.86 65.84 -9.83
N CYS A 168 -29.66 66.27 -10.20
CA CYS A 168 -29.05 67.55 -9.80
C CYS A 168 -29.20 68.58 -10.92
#